data_AF-A0A7K2Y4K4-F1
#
_entry.id   AF-A0A7K2Y4K4-F1
#
_cell.length_a   1.000
_cell.length_b   1.000
_cell.length_c   1.000
_cell.angle_alpha   90.00
_cell.angle_beta   90.00
_cell.angle_gamma   90.00
#
_symmetry.space_group_name_H-M   'P 1'
#
loop_
_entity.id
_entity.type
_entity.pdbx_description
1 polymer ?
#
loop_
_entity_poly.entity_id
_entity_poly.type
_entity_poly.pdbx_seq_one_letter_code
_entity_poly.pdbx_strand_id
1 'polypeptide(L)'
;MHALRAAAVAVLSTVVLVGCGPAGPGGGDDAPPKASTEPGTSASASADPSSGTRTSPGTGATAGPSTSPTDGRVPAPGETLVRVTRTGGFAGQTHTLVVKGDGSWTRLDAKARPTGTGKQSAAELAGLRTALREADFARLPRIATGGPTIYDGFYYTFVHDGHEVASDQGSLPESLTKVLDALPPFTGGDANP
;
A
#
# COMPACT_ATOMS: atom_id res chain seq x y z
N MET A 1 20.48 -12.65 -38.73
CA MET A 1 20.02 -12.13 -40.03
C MET A 1 18.55 -11.73 -39.90
N HIS A 2 18.27 -10.41 -39.99
CA HIS A 2 16.97 -9.73 -40.22
C HIS A 2 15.85 -9.94 -39.17
N ALA A 3 15.12 -8.94 -38.67
CA ALA A 3 14.97 -7.55 -39.10
C ALA A 3 14.49 -6.67 -37.93
N LEU A 4 15.07 -5.47 -37.81
CA LEU A 4 14.53 -4.35 -37.04
C LEU A 4 13.26 -3.83 -37.73
N ARG A 5 12.23 -3.50 -36.96
CA ARG A 5 11.17 -2.59 -37.39
C ARG A 5 11.08 -1.42 -36.41
N ALA A 6 11.84 -0.37 -36.75
CA ALA A 6 11.66 0.96 -36.22
C ALA A 6 10.42 1.60 -36.87
N ALA A 7 9.53 2.15 -36.05
CA ALA A 7 8.48 3.05 -36.50
C ALA A 7 8.55 4.30 -35.62
N ALA A 8 9.28 5.29 -36.12
CA ALA A 8 9.29 6.65 -35.60
C ALA A 8 8.01 7.36 -36.07
N VAL A 9 7.21 7.84 -35.13
CA VAL A 9 6.15 8.82 -35.43
C VAL A 9 6.43 10.03 -34.56
N ALA A 10 7.09 11.02 -35.17
CA ALA A 10 7.22 12.35 -34.63
C ALA A 10 5.87 13.07 -34.81
N VAL A 11 5.26 13.51 -33.71
CA VAL A 11 4.18 14.49 -33.76
C VAL A 11 4.69 15.76 -33.09
N LEU A 12 4.97 16.75 -33.92
CA LEU A 12 5.14 18.14 -33.51
C LEU A 12 3.82 18.64 -32.92
N SER A 13 3.87 19.27 -31.75
CA SER A 13 2.84 20.23 -31.34
C SER A 13 3.50 21.28 -30.45
N THR A 14 3.81 22.40 -31.10
CA THR A 14 4.21 23.67 -30.51
C THR A 14 3.01 24.33 -29.84
N VAL A 15 3.07 24.59 -28.53
CA VAL A 15 2.23 25.59 -27.87
C VAL A 15 3.16 26.63 -27.27
N VAL A 16 3.14 27.81 -27.89
CA VAL A 16 3.74 29.06 -27.38
C VAL A 16 2.57 29.94 -26.98
N LEU A 17 2.48 30.38 -25.72
CA LEU A 17 1.79 31.63 -25.35
C LEU A 17 2.09 32.02 -23.89
N VAL A 18 2.82 33.15 -23.74
CA VAL A 18 2.72 34.19 -22.67
C VAL A 18 3.03 33.75 -21.23
N GLY A 19 3.90 34.39 -20.44
CA GLY A 19 4.42 35.76 -20.47
C GLY A 19 4.26 36.40 -19.07
N CYS A 20 5.35 36.38 -18.29
CA CYS A 20 5.85 37.30 -17.25
C CYS A 20 4.94 38.35 -16.57
N GLY A 21 5.03 38.49 -15.23
CA GLY A 21 4.75 39.76 -14.52
C GLY A 21 4.57 39.66 -12.98
N PRO A 22 5.34 40.37 -12.13
CA PRO A 22 5.47 40.11 -10.68
C PRO A 22 4.74 41.11 -9.74
N ALA A 23 4.78 40.76 -8.44
CA ALA A 23 4.81 41.64 -7.26
C ALA A 23 3.51 42.29 -6.75
N GLY A 24 3.28 42.09 -5.45
CA GLY A 24 2.36 42.88 -4.62
C GLY A 24 2.26 42.31 -3.19
N PRO A 25 2.97 42.89 -2.21
CA PRO A 25 2.90 42.51 -0.80
C PRO A 25 1.74 43.23 -0.11
N GLY A 26 0.98 42.50 0.71
CA GLY A 26 -0.05 43.07 1.59
C GLY A 26 0.11 42.44 2.97
N GLY A 27 0.83 43.14 3.84
CA GLY A 27 0.98 42.81 5.25
C GLY A 27 -0.18 43.32 6.12
N GLY A 28 -0.17 42.87 7.36
CA GLY A 28 -1.00 43.33 8.48
C GLY A 28 -2.21 42.42 8.75
N ASP A 29 -2.54 42.01 9.96
CA ASP A 29 -1.91 42.08 11.28
C ASP A 29 -2.75 41.18 12.22
N ASP A 30 -2.10 40.60 13.23
CA ASP A 30 -2.61 40.24 14.57
C ASP A 30 -3.89 39.39 14.80
N ALA A 31 -3.66 38.10 15.13
CA ALA A 31 -4.05 37.31 16.32
C ALA A 31 -5.44 37.49 17.04
N PRO A 32 -5.84 36.59 17.97
CA PRO A 32 -5.89 35.11 17.98
C PRO A 32 -7.33 34.58 18.31
N PRO A 33 -7.64 33.27 18.17
CA PRO A 33 -8.91 32.72 18.65
C PRO A 33 -8.96 32.64 20.18
N LYS A 34 -10.06 33.13 20.77
CA LYS A 34 -10.38 33.06 22.20
C LYS A 34 -10.44 31.61 22.70
N ALA A 35 -9.68 31.33 23.74
CA ALA A 35 -9.84 30.15 24.58
C ALA A 35 -10.99 30.36 25.59
N SER A 36 -11.97 29.47 25.54
CA SER A 36 -12.95 29.15 26.58
C SER A 36 -13.05 27.61 26.51
N THR A 37 -12.98 26.79 27.55
CA THR A 37 -13.49 26.92 28.92
C THR A 37 -12.81 25.82 29.74
N GLU A 38 -12.53 26.10 31.01
CA GLU A 38 -12.05 25.15 32.02
C GLU A 38 -13.05 24.00 32.25
N PRO A 39 -12.61 22.75 32.46
CA PRO A 39 -13.43 21.73 33.12
C PRO A 39 -13.16 21.72 34.63
N GLY A 40 -14.21 21.98 35.39
CA GLY A 40 -14.22 21.93 36.85
C GLY A 40 -13.88 20.55 37.41
N THR A 41 -13.07 20.57 38.47
CA THR A 41 -12.88 19.44 39.38
C THR A 41 -14.09 19.33 40.30
N SER A 42 -14.73 18.16 40.36
CA SER A 42 -15.47 17.71 41.54
C SER A 42 -15.49 16.19 41.58
N ALA A 43 -15.17 15.67 42.77
CA ALA A 43 -14.90 14.28 43.05
C ALA A 43 -16.13 13.54 43.62
N SER A 44 -16.05 12.21 43.51
CA SER A 44 -16.61 11.17 44.40
C SER A 44 -18.12 10.93 44.45
N ALA A 45 -18.54 9.70 44.08
CA ALA A 45 -19.07 8.71 45.03
C ALA A 45 -19.41 7.36 44.34
N SER A 46 -19.07 6.28 45.04
CA SER A 46 -19.27 4.86 44.69
C SER A 46 -20.74 4.41 44.74
N ALA A 47 -21.10 3.43 43.89
CA ALA A 47 -22.00 2.30 44.24
C ALA A 47 -22.03 1.24 43.11
N ASP A 48 -21.52 0.04 43.41
CA ASP A 48 -21.96 -1.27 42.85
C ASP A 48 -23.10 -1.80 43.77
N PRO A 49 -23.84 -2.90 43.51
CA PRO A 49 -23.90 -3.79 42.33
C PRO A 49 -25.34 -4.11 41.87
N SER A 50 -25.52 -4.74 40.70
CA SER A 50 -26.47 -5.86 40.50
C SER A 50 -26.50 -6.43 39.07
N SER A 51 -26.11 -7.71 39.02
CA SER A 51 -26.69 -8.84 38.28
C SER A 51 -27.75 -8.55 37.21
N GLY A 52 -27.39 -8.83 35.96
CA GLY A 52 -28.33 -8.99 34.84
C GLY A 52 -27.87 -10.13 33.93
N THR A 53 -28.25 -11.36 34.28
CA THR A 53 -28.13 -12.52 33.40
C THR A 53 -29.08 -12.34 32.21
N ARG A 54 -28.55 -12.27 30.98
CA ARG A 54 -29.37 -12.57 29.79
C ARG A 54 -28.56 -13.21 28.67
N THR A 55 -28.95 -14.45 28.44
CA THR A 55 -28.64 -15.46 27.43
C THR A 55 -28.41 -14.92 26.01
N SER A 56 -27.38 -15.45 25.34
CA SER A 56 -27.18 -15.38 23.88
C SER A 56 -28.36 -15.99 23.10
N PRO A 57 -28.56 -15.63 21.83
CA PRO A 57 -27.91 -16.41 20.77
C PRO A 57 -27.47 -15.61 19.54
N GLY A 58 -26.52 -16.17 18.77
CA GLY A 58 -26.54 -16.02 17.31
C GLY A 58 -25.37 -15.31 16.66
N THR A 59 -24.33 -16.10 16.36
CA THR A 59 -23.61 -16.11 15.06
C THR A 59 -23.36 -14.78 14.36
N GLY A 60 -22.15 -14.28 14.54
CA GLY A 60 -21.53 -13.27 13.69
C GLY A 60 -20.02 -13.25 13.88
N ALA A 61 -19.40 -14.42 14.03
CA ALA A 61 -17.95 -14.54 13.92
C ALA A 61 -17.59 -14.29 12.45
N THR A 62 -17.38 -13.03 12.09
CA THR A 62 -16.55 -12.71 10.93
C THR A 62 -15.18 -13.23 11.30
N ALA A 63 -14.90 -14.47 10.90
CA ALA A 63 -13.58 -15.07 10.95
C ALA A 63 -12.68 -14.16 10.11
N GLY A 64 -12.00 -13.21 10.77
CA GLY A 64 -10.77 -12.68 10.22
C GLY A 64 -9.89 -13.89 9.95
N PRO A 65 -9.22 -13.99 8.79
CA PRO A 65 -8.31 -15.09 8.54
C PRO A 65 -7.21 -15.00 9.60
N SER A 66 -7.33 -15.82 10.65
CA SER A 66 -6.27 -16.11 11.59
C SER A 66 -5.32 -17.05 10.86
N THR A 67 -4.49 -16.47 9.98
CA THR A 67 -3.35 -17.17 9.41
C THR A 67 -2.21 -16.98 10.37
N SER A 68 -2.07 -17.91 11.31
CA SER A 68 -0.79 -18.09 11.98
C SER A 68 0.27 -18.35 10.90
N PRO A 69 1.43 -17.67 10.92
CA PRO A 69 2.49 -17.89 9.93
C PRO A 69 2.87 -19.37 9.95
N THR A 70 2.86 -20.02 8.79
CA THR A 70 3.32 -21.40 8.66
C THR A 70 4.69 -21.34 8.01
N ASP A 71 5.71 -21.19 8.86
CA ASP A 71 7.12 -21.09 8.46
C ASP A 71 7.46 -22.07 7.32
N GLY A 72 7.80 -21.52 6.16
CA GLY A 72 8.32 -22.26 5.00
C GLY A 72 7.29 -22.96 4.11
N ARG A 73 5.97 -22.81 4.32
CA ARG A 73 4.97 -23.41 3.42
C ARG A 73 4.81 -22.58 2.15
N VAL A 74 4.92 -23.23 0.98
CA VAL A 74 4.48 -22.64 -0.28
C VAL A 74 2.94 -22.56 -0.27
N PRO A 75 2.34 -21.38 -0.46
CA PRO A 75 0.88 -21.23 -0.47
C PRO A 75 0.24 -22.12 -1.53
N ALA A 76 -0.90 -22.73 -1.19
CA ALA A 76 -1.65 -23.54 -2.15
C ALA A 76 -2.07 -22.67 -3.37
N PRO A 77 -2.36 -23.27 -4.53
CA PRO A 77 -2.68 -22.52 -5.75
C PRO A 77 -3.81 -21.49 -5.60
N GLY A 78 -4.79 -21.76 -4.72
CA GLY A 78 -5.90 -20.86 -4.42
C GLY A 78 -5.65 -19.87 -3.27
N GLU A 79 -4.59 -20.06 -2.50
CA GLU A 79 -4.22 -19.20 -1.38
C GLU A 79 -3.48 -17.95 -1.89
N THR A 80 -3.61 -16.84 -1.16
CA THR A 80 -2.87 -15.61 -1.47
C THR A 80 -1.38 -15.85 -1.23
N LEU A 81 -0.59 -15.66 -2.28
CA LEU A 81 0.86 -15.70 -2.18
C LEU A 81 1.37 -14.41 -1.55
N VAL A 82 0.97 -13.27 -2.11
CA VAL A 82 1.38 -11.96 -1.60
C VAL A 82 0.28 -10.94 -1.86
N ARG A 83 0.08 -10.03 -0.91
CA ARG A 83 -0.74 -8.84 -1.08
C ARG A 83 0.12 -7.62 -0.86
N VAL A 84 0.12 -6.71 -1.81
CA VAL A 84 0.85 -5.44 -1.69
C VAL A 84 -0.11 -4.29 -1.87
N THR A 85 -0.09 -3.34 -0.94
CA THR A 85 -0.83 -2.09 -1.04
C THR A 85 0.15 -0.96 -1.26
N ARG A 86 -0.07 -0.17 -2.30
CA ARG A 86 0.68 1.05 -2.62
C ARG A 86 -0.24 2.25 -2.43
N THR A 87 0.19 3.20 -1.62
CA THR A 87 -0.51 4.47 -1.38
C THR A 87 0.44 5.63 -1.62
N GLY A 88 -0.06 6.76 -2.13
CA GLY A 88 0.72 7.98 -2.29
C GLY A 88 0.90 8.36 -3.76
N GLY A 89 2.07 8.89 -4.09
CA GLY A 89 2.27 9.60 -5.35
C GLY A 89 1.61 10.97 -5.34
N PHE A 90 1.86 11.75 -6.39
CA PHE A 90 1.33 13.11 -6.55
C PHE A 90 -0.21 13.21 -6.40
N ALA A 91 -0.94 12.19 -6.85
CA ALA A 91 -2.41 12.15 -6.77
C ALA A 91 -2.95 11.48 -5.49
N GLY A 92 -2.09 10.97 -4.60
CA GLY A 92 -2.49 10.32 -3.35
C GLY A 92 -3.35 9.06 -3.54
N GLN A 93 -3.12 8.30 -4.61
CA GLN A 93 -3.96 7.14 -4.93
C GLN A 93 -3.55 5.91 -4.12
N THR A 94 -4.54 5.05 -3.85
CA THR A 94 -4.33 3.75 -3.21
C THR A 94 -4.72 2.62 -4.15
N HIS A 95 -3.80 1.69 -4.33
CA HIS A 95 -4.00 0.47 -5.11
C HIS A 95 -3.53 -0.73 -4.31
N THR A 96 -4.30 -1.81 -4.37
CA THR A 96 -3.89 -3.09 -3.77
C THR A 96 -3.77 -4.14 -4.85
N LEU A 97 -2.65 -4.86 -4.87
CA LEU A 97 -2.42 -5.99 -5.74
C LEU A 97 -2.41 -7.27 -4.90
N VAL A 98 -3.25 -8.22 -5.28
CA VAL A 98 -3.30 -9.55 -4.66
C VAL A 98 -2.84 -10.55 -5.70
N VAL A 99 -1.77 -11.28 -5.41
CA VAL A 99 -1.25 -12.37 -6.24
C VAL A 99 -1.46 -13.68 -5.49
N LYS A 100 -2.02 -14.68 -6.18
CA LYS A 100 -2.26 -16.01 -5.65
C LYS A 100 -1.10 -16.96 -5.95
N GLY A 101 -1.08 -18.10 -5.26
CA GLY A 101 -0.07 -19.15 -5.45
C GLY A 101 0.02 -19.66 -6.89
N ASP A 102 -1.06 -19.64 -7.66
CA ASP A 102 -1.11 -20.05 -9.08
C ASP A 102 -0.64 -18.97 -10.08
N GLY A 103 -0.25 -17.78 -9.59
CA GLY A 103 0.13 -16.62 -10.40
C GLY A 103 -1.04 -15.78 -10.92
N SER A 104 -2.29 -16.15 -10.59
CA SER A 104 -3.45 -15.31 -10.85
C SER A 104 -3.39 -14.08 -9.94
N TRP A 105 -3.67 -12.91 -10.50
CA TRP A 105 -3.61 -11.66 -9.76
C TRP A 105 -4.86 -10.81 -9.96
N THR A 106 -5.12 -9.96 -8.97
CA THR A 106 -6.24 -9.01 -8.97
C THR A 106 -5.77 -7.68 -8.42
N ARG A 107 -6.06 -6.60 -9.15
CA ARG A 107 -5.86 -5.23 -8.73
C ARG A 107 -7.16 -4.72 -8.14
N LEU A 108 -7.03 -4.02 -7.02
CA LEU A 108 -8.13 -3.42 -6.29
C LEU A 108 -7.88 -1.92 -6.17
N ASP A 109 -8.94 -1.13 -6.25
CA ASP A 109 -8.93 0.28 -5.90
C ASP A 109 -8.93 0.50 -4.37
N ALA A 110 -8.90 1.76 -3.95
CA ALA A 110 -8.99 2.16 -2.55
C ALA A 110 -10.25 1.65 -1.82
N LYS A 111 -11.32 1.30 -2.56
CA LYS A 111 -12.57 0.74 -2.03
C LYS A 111 -12.61 -0.79 -2.10
N ALA A 112 -11.46 -1.43 -2.32
CA ALA A 112 -11.30 -2.87 -2.50
C ALA A 112 -12.11 -3.44 -3.69
N ARG A 113 -12.46 -2.61 -4.68
CA ARG A 113 -13.17 -3.05 -5.89
C ARG A 113 -12.17 -3.50 -6.95
N PRO A 114 -12.40 -4.63 -7.62
CA PRO A 114 -11.52 -5.11 -8.66
C PRO A 114 -11.50 -4.14 -9.85
N THR A 115 -10.30 -3.70 -10.22
CA THR A 115 -10.06 -2.81 -11.37
C THR A 115 -9.35 -3.51 -12.51
N GLY A 116 -8.77 -4.69 -12.25
CA GLY A 116 -8.12 -5.51 -13.27
C GLY A 116 -7.75 -6.88 -12.71
N THR A 117 -7.71 -7.87 -13.59
CA THR A 117 -7.25 -9.22 -13.27
C THR A 117 -6.38 -9.75 -14.39
N GLY A 118 -5.59 -10.75 -14.08
CA GLY A 118 -4.77 -11.44 -15.06
C GLY A 118 -3.99 -12.56 -14.42
N LYS A 119 -3.01 -13.06 -15.16
CA LYS A 119 -2.15 -14.14 -14.70
C LYS A 119 -0.73 -13.88 -15.14
N GLN A 120 0.23 -14.14 -14.25
CA GLN A 120 1.65 -14.14 -14.60
C GLN A 120 2.00 -15.43 -15.35
N SER A 121 3.02 -15.35 -16.20
CA SER A 121 3.67 -16.52 -16.76
C SER A 121 4.34 -17.35 -15.68
N ALA A 122 4.65 -18.62 -15.98
CA ALA A 122 5.34 -19.49 -15.03
C ALA A 122 6.73 -18.98 -14.65
N ALA A 123 7.43 -18.31 -15.57
CA ALA A 123 8.76 -17.74 -15.34
C ALA A 123 8.69 -16.52 -14.39
N GLU A 124 7.75 -15.61 -14.62
CA GLU A 124 7.53 -14.44 -13.75
C GLU A 124 7.11 -14.88 -12.34
N LEU A 125 6.19 -15.85 -12.24
CA LEU A 125 5.78 -16.41 -10.94
C LEU A 125 6.94 -17.09 -10.20
N ALA A 126 7.82 -17.79 -10.92
CA ALA A 126 9.01 -18.38 -10.31
C ALA A 126 9.98 -17.31 -9.79
N GLY A 127 10.17 -16.23 -10.57
CA GLY A 127 10.94 -15.05 -10.16
C GLY A 127 10.38 -14.42 -8.89
N LEU A 128 9.06 -14.16 -8.85
CA LEU A 128 8.38 -13.61 -7.68
C LEU A 128 8.55 -14.51 -6.45
N ARG A 129 8.37 -15.83 -6.59
CA ARG A 129 8.57 -16.76 -5.47
C ARG A 129 10.01 -16.78 -4.96
N THR A 130 10.99 -16.64 -5.85
CA THR A 130 12.39 -16.52 -5.45
C THR A 130 12.64 -15.22 -4.70
N ALA A 131 12.18 -14.09 -5.21
CA ALA A 131 12.31 -12.79 -4.55
C ALA A 131 11.64 -12.78 -3.15
N LEU A 132 10.46 -13.39 -3.01
CA LEU A 132 9.77 -13.49 -1.72
C LEU A 132 10.56 -14.33 -0.69
N ARG A 133 11.21 -15.42 -1.13
CA ARG A 133 12.08 -16.22 -0.25
C ARG A 133 13.35 -15.47 0.14
N GLU A 134 13.96 -14.76 -0.80
CA GLU A 134 15.17 -13.95 -0.56
C GLU A 134 14.88 -12.74 0.35
N ALA A 135 13.67 -12.19 0.28
CA ALA A 135 13.24 -11.09 1.15
C ALA A 135 13.10 -11.50 2.61
N ASP A 136 12.82 -12.78 2.88
CA ASP A 136 12.76 -13.34 4.23
C ASP A 136 11.97 -12.47 5.21
N PHE A 137 10.67 -12.30 4.92
CA PHE A 137 9.77 -11.41 5.66
C PHE A 137 9.78 -11.61 7.18
N ALA A 138 10.12 -12.81 7.65
CA ALA A 138 10.24 -13.12 9.07
C ALA A 138 11.40 -12.38 9.77
N ARG A 139 12.44 -12.00 9.04
CA ARG A 139 13.61 -11.26 9.57
C ARG A 139 13.55 -9.76 9.34
N LEU A 140 12.63 -9.30 8.49
CA LEU A 140 12.48 -7.88 8.23
C LEU A 140 11.80 -7.17 9.40
N PRO A 141 12.16 -5.90 9.68
CA PRO A 141 11.39 -5.09 10.61
C PRO A 141 9.98 -4.89 10.06
N ARG A 142 8.99 -4.87 10.94
CA ARG A 142 7.59 -4.61 10.56
C ARG A 142 7.41 -3.26 9.84
N ILE A 143 8.22 -2.27 10.20
CA ILE A 143 8.26 -0.96 9.55
C ILE A 143 9.71 -0.68 9.19
N ALA A 144 10.03 -0.70 7.90
CA ALA A 144 11.34 -0.30 7.40
C ALA A 144 11.41 1.23 7.37
N THR A 145 12.47 1.79 7.94
CA THR A 145 12.70 3.23 8.07
C THR A 145 14.19 3.54 7.85
N GLY A 146 14.55 4.81 7.73
CA GLY A 146 15.94 5.27 7.67
C GLY A 146 16.44 5.64 6.28
N GLY A 147 15.59 5.55 5.26
CA GLY A 147 15.85 6.10 3.93
C GLY A 147 15.60 7.60 3.83
N PRO A 148 15.99 8.22 2.70
CA PRO A 148 15.70 9.63 2.44
C PRO A 148 14.19 9.86 2.27
N THR A 149 13.69 10.97 2.79
CA THR A 149 12.30 11.39 2.55
C THR A 149 12.09 11.72 1.08
N ILE A 150 11.19 10.98 0.43
CA ILE A 150 10.74 11.26 -0.93
C ILE A 150 9.43 12.04 -0.85
N TYR A 151 9.45 13.31 -1.25
CA TYR A 151 8.23 14.12 -1.39
C TYR A 151 7.35 13.53 -2.49
N ASP A 152 6.05 13.43 -2.22
CA ASP A 152 5.08 12.73 -3.06
C ASP A 152 5.46 11.26 -3.35
N GLY A 153 6.27 10.66 -2.46
CA GLY A 153 6.67 9.28 -2.56
C GLY A 153 5.50 8.31 -2.36
N PHE A 154 5.80 7.04 -2.62
CA PHE A 154 4.88 5.96 -2.31
C PHE A 154 5.17 5.36 -0.94
N TYR A 155 4.11 4.90 -0.30
CA TYR A 155 4.15 4.02 0.86
C TYR A 155 3.64 2.64 0.44
N TYR A 156 4.37 1.61 0.86
CA TYR A 156 4.10 0.23 0.52
C TYR A 156 3.84 -0.58 1.78
N THR A 157 2.82 -1.42 1.72
CA THR A 157 2.56 -2.46 2.73
C THR A 157 2.54 -3.81 2.03
N PHE A 158 3.46 -4.68 2.40
CA PHE A 158 3.59 -6.04 1.91
C PHE A 158 3.07 -7.03 2.94
N VAL A 159 2.23 -7.97 2.51
CA VAL A 159 1.75 -9.08 3.33
C VAL A 159 2.06 -10.40 2.64
N HIS A 160 2.88 -11.22 3.28
CA HIS A 160 3.29 -12.53 2.80
C HIS A 160 3.39 -13.50 3.97
N ASP A 161 2.76 -14.67 3.85
CA ASP A 161 2.83 -15.76 4.85
C ASP A 161 2.59 -15.30 6.31
N GLY A 162 1.58 -14.44 6.53
CA GLY A 162 1.22 -13.90 7.84
C GLY A 162 2.14 -12.78 8.36
N HIS A 163 3.22 -12.47 7.66
CA HIS A 163 4.11 -11.35 7.96
C HIS A 163 3.68 -10.10 7.20
N GLU A 164 3.72 -8.96 7.89
CA GLU A 164 3.41 -7.65 7.34
C GLU A 164 4.64 -6.76 7.48
N VAL A 165 5.10 -6.19 6.37
CA VAL A 165 6.21 -5.24 6.34
C VAL A 165 5.73 -4.00 5.60
N ALA A 166 5.90 -2.84 6.22
CA ALA A 166 5.55 -1.57 5.62
C ALA A 166 6.79 -0.69 5.46
N SER A 167 6.88 0.06 4.37
CA SER A 167 8.02 0.91 4.06
C SER A 167 7.59 2.09 3.19
N ASP A 168 8.15 3.26 3.46
CA ASP A 168 8.18 4.31 2.45
C ASP A 168 9.16 3.93 1.32
N GLN A 169 9.00 4.56 0.15
CA GLN A 169 9.80 4.31 -1.04
C GLN A 169 11.30 4.57 -0.82
N GLY A 170 11.66 5.56 0.01
CA GLY A 170 13.05 5.88 0.29
C GLY A 170 13.72 4.85 1.20
N SER A 171 12.97 4.27 2.13
CA SER A 171 13.45 3.29 3.10
C SER A 171 13.34 1.83 2.63
N LEU A 172 12.93 1.59 1.38
CA LEU A 172 12.62 0.25 0.90
C LEU A 172 13.90 -0.60 0.79
N PRO A 173 14.01 -1.72 1.52
CA PRO A 173 15.16 -2.62 1.39
C PRO A 173 15.27 -3.19 -0.03
N GLU A 174 16.50 -3.40 -0.51
CA GLU A 174 16.76 -3.94 -1.86
C GLU A 174 16.00 -5.25 -2.12
N SER A 175 15.83 -6.08 -1.10
CA SER A 175 15.09 -7.32 -1.20
C SER A 175 13.59 -7.12 -1.48
N LEU A 176 12.96 -6.10 -0.89
CA LEU A 176 11.57 -5.73 -1.21
C LEU A 176 11.46 -5.03 -2.56
N THR A 177 12.49 -4.33 -3.02
CA THR A 177 12.53 -3.76 -4.37
C THR A 177 12.49 -4.86 -5.43
N LYS A 178 13.26 -5.94 -5.23
CA LYS A 178 13.20 -7.12 -6.12
C LYS A 178 11.82 -7.78 -6.16
N VAL A 179 11.12 -7.78 -5.02
CA VAL A 179 9.72 -8.26 -4.97
C VAL A 179 8.82 -7.33 -5.78
N LEU A 180 8.95 -6.01 -5.66
CA LEU A 180 8.17 -5.05 -6.45
C LEU A 180 8.39 -5.20 -7.96
N ASP A 181 9.64 -5.39 -8.39
CA ASP A 181 9.98 -5.61 -9.81
C ASP A 181 9.39 -6.90 -10.36
N ALA A 182 9.28 -7.94 -9.53
CA ALA A 182 8.70 -9.22 -9.92
C ALA A 182 7.16 -9.24 -9.88
N LEU A 183 6.51 -8.17 -9.40
CA LEU A 183 5.06 -8.07 -9.37
C LEU A 183 4.51 -7.55 -10.71
N PRO A 184 3.29 -7.99 -11.09
CA PRO A 184 2.58 -7.33 -12.17
C PRO A 184 2.30 -5.87 -11.75
N PRO A 185 2.06 -4.98 -12.72
CA PRO A 185 1.96 -3.58 -12.36
C PRO A 185 0.75 -3.26 -11.50
N PHE A 186 0.79 -2.19 -10.71
CA PHE A 186 -0.38 -1.77 -9.90
C PHE A 186 -1.49 -1.11 -10.74
N THR A 187 -1.12 -0.51 -11.87
CA THR A 187 -2.01 0.25 -12.76
C THR A 187 -1.90 -0.25 -14.21
N GLY A 188 -2.94 -0.04 -15.01
CA GLY A 188 -2.96 -0.44 -16.42
C GLY A 188 -2.20 0.56 -17.27
N GLY A 189 -0.86 0.52 -17.28
CA GLY A 189 -0.07 1.41 -18.15
C GLY A 189 1.43 1.49 -17.86
N ASP A 190 1.86 1.25 -16.62
CA ASP A 190 3.23 1.57 -16.18
C ASP A 190 3.90 0.37 -15.51
N ALA A 191 5.23 0.25 -15.62
CA ALA A 191 6.03 -0.65 -14.79
C ALA A 191 5.95 -0.21 -13.31
N ASN A 192 6.24 -1.11 -12.37
CA ASN A 192 6.36 -0.73 -10.97
C ASN A 192 7.57 0.22 -10.81
N PRO A 193 7.40 1.41 -10.20
CA PRO A 193 8.48 2.37 -10.00
C PRO A 193 9.35 2.03 -8.79
#